data_AF-A0A9W2YZX0-F1
#
_entry.id   AF-A0A9W2YZX0-F1
#
_cell.length_a   1.000
_cell.length_b   1.000
_cell.length_c   1.000
_cell.angle_alpha   90.00
_cell.angle_beta   90.00
_cell.angle_gamma   90.00
#
_symmetry.space_group_name_H-M   'P 1'
#
loop_
_entity.id
_entity.type
_entity.pdbx_description
1 polymer ?
#
loop_
_entity_poly.entity_id
_entity_poly.type
_entity_poly.pdbx_seq_one_letter_code
_entity_poly.pdbx_strand_id
1 'polypeptide(L)'
;MCITQSKGMAHLIKIKCLNCETYLWSDWTSKKSNDVHLDINVRAVAALKESGISHSKFDRFCGLMSMPCMHRNTYNNLANIVNTAIIEAGEECMIRASAVVHGRNISQPLTTDERISSTGCPVITVSFDGTWHKRGHSSHSGIGTVIDFDTGLVIDTEVLSNYCHVCDSNTAELNFDASKHMCQKNFSGSANAMEAAAASKIFSRSVASRKLVFGTMLCDGDSKSHSSAITNSGYDVEILKEDCINHISKRMFNALNNLKMSNKKELNYRLTKPKIEKITNYYSKALRQNAPDIQKMKLAVMGSFFHMMSSDLDHNHRLCPDGATSWCHFKRSEALKQPYKKHNQTITSEIGKLLFPIMKRLTDTDLLKRCSRMGTQNANESFHSLIWQRCPKTEFATLKTVRAATYLAVLAFNNGPVGIRSVFDILGIPWTLKNISSSEKKQNVKLQLVRKRKSIALVSRRKNLKKTKN
;
A
#
# COMPACT_ATOMS: atom_id res chain seq x y z
N MET A 1 -4.28 -22.58 48.27
CA MET A 1 -4.72 -22.20 46.90
C MET A 1 -4.03 -23.14 45.93
N CYS A 2 -4.77 -23.77 45.00
CA CYS A 2 -4.19 -24.68 44.00
C CYS A 2 -4.74 -24.40 42.61
N ILE A 3 -3.91 -24.58 41.59
CA ILE A 3 -4.33 -24.61 40.18
C ILE A 3 -4.79 -26.03 39.90
N THR A 4 -6.03 -26.18 39.43
CA THR A 4 -6.66 -27.51 39.25
C THR A 4 -6.91 -27.88 37.80
N GLN A 5 -7.00 -26.89 36.91
CA GLN A 5 -7.17 -27.08 35.48
C GLN A 5 -6.54 -25.92 34.71
N SER A 6 -6.05 -26.18 33.50
CA SER A 6 -5.61 -25.15 32.56
C SER A 6 -6.36 -25.31 31.23
N LYS A 7 -6.83 -24.20 30.65
CA LYS A 7 -7.45 -24.14 29.32
C LYS A 7 -6.75 -23.04 28.52
N GLY A 8 -5.76 -23.45 27.73
CA GLY A 8 -4.89 -22.50 27.06
C GLY A 8 -4.13 -21.65 28.06
N MET A 9 -4.24 -20.33 27.97
CA MET A 9 -3.57 -19.39 28.86
C MET A 9 -4.31 -19.10 30.18
N ALA A 10 -5.49 -19.70 30.37
CA ALA A 10 -6.30 -19.49 31.57
C ALA A 10 -6.21 -20.68 32.52
N HIS A 11 -6.22 -20.39 33.82
CA HIS A 11 -6.12 -21.38 34.90
C HIS A 11 -7.36 -21.34 35.78
N LEU A 12 -7.83 -22.50 36.22
CA LEU A 12 -8.86 -22.61 37.25
C LEU A 12 -8.18 -22.66 38.62
N ILE A 13 -8.40 -21.61 39.41
CA ILE A 13 -7.86 -21.50 40.77
C ILE A 13 -8.94 -21.94 41.74
N LYS A 14 -8.59 -22.83 42.67
CA LYS A 14 -9.43 -23.22 43.80
C LYS A 14 -8.76 -22.90 45.13
N ILE A 15 -9.54 -22.43 46.09
CA ILE A 15 -9.10 -22.18 47.47
C ILE A 15 -9.78 -23.22 48.36
N LYS A 16 -8.97 -24.11 48.96
CA LYS A 16 -9.41 -25.14 49.91
C LYS A 16 -9.12 -24.63 51.33
N CYS A 17 -10.10 -24.71 52.23
CA CYS A 17 -9.85 -24.54 53.66
C CYS A 17 -9.06 -25.74 54.17
N LEU A 18 -7.96 -25.52 54.89
CA LEU A 18 -7.16 -26.62 55.41
C LEU A 18 -7.79 -27.28 56.64
N ASN A 19 -8.65 -26.57 57.38
CA ASN A 19 -9.26 -27.07 58.60
C ASN A 19 -10.49 -27.95 58.36
N CYS A 20 -11.39 -27.52 57.46
CA CYS A 20 -12.62 -28.27 57.13
C CYS A 20 -12.56 -28.99 55.78
N GLU A 21 -11.43 -28.90 55.08
CA GLU A 21 -11.20 -29.52 53.78
C GLU A 21 -12.16 -29.15 52.64
N THR A 22 -13.01 -28.14 52.81
CA THR A 22 -13.96 -27.70 51.76
C THR A 22 -13.35 -26.64 50.85
N TYR A 23 -13.77 -26.62 49.58
CA TYR A 23 -13.44 -25.53 48.65
C TYR A 23 -14.29 -24.29 48.97
N LEU A 24 -13.63 -23.20 49.36
CA LEU A 24 -14.25 -21.92 49.68
C LEU A 24 -14.53 -21.08 48.43
N TRP A 25 -13.73 -21.27 47.38
CA TRP A 25 -13.79 -20.46 46.17
C TRP A 25 -13.19 -21.20 44.97
N SER A 26 -13.76 -20.98 43.79
CA SER A 26 -13.28 -21.54 42.53
C SER A 26 -13.64 -20.63 41.37
N ASP A 27 -12.64 -20.08 40.66
CA ASP A 27 -12.88 -19.34 39.41
C ASP A 27 -11.68 -19.39 38.46
N TRP A 28 -11.94 -19.05 37.20
CA TRP A 28 -10.92 -18.92 36.17
C TRP A 28 -10.15 -17.61 36.31
N THR A 29 -8.85 -17.64 36.00
CA THR A 29 -8.01 -16.43 35.92
C THR A 29 -8.41 -15.46 34.78
N SER A 30 -9.34 -15.88 33.92
CA SER A 30 -9.87 -15.07 32.83
C SER A 30 -11.38 -15.28 32.73
N LYS A 31 -12.12 -14.18 32.57
CA LYS A 31 -13.57 -14.22 32.34
C LYS A 31 -13.88 -14.90 31.02
N LYS A 32 -15.08 -15.47 30.90
CA LYS A 32 -15.58 -15.95 29.61
C LYS A 32 -16.18 -14.77 28.84
N SER A 33 -15.79 -14.61 27.58
CA SER A 33 -16.49 -13.77 26.61
C SER A 33 -17.70 -14.52 26.06
N ASN A 34 -18.86 -13.85 26.03
CA ASN A 34 -20.16 -14.42 25.65
C ASN A 34 -20.43 -15.80 26.29
N ASP A 35 -19.94 -16.03 27.51
CA ASP A 35 -20.02 -17.29 28.27
C ASP A 35 -19.44 -18.57 27.61
N VAL A 36 -18.80 -18.46 26.44
CA VAL A 36 -18.30 -19.62 25.68
C VAL A 36 -16.77 -19.74 25.73
N HIS A 37 -16.03 -18.63 25.56
CA HIS A 37 -14.57 -18.67 25.41
C HIS A 37 -13.84 -17.79 26.42
N LEU A 38 -12.74 -18.26 26.99
CA LEU A 38 -11.94 -17.46 27.93
C LEU A 38 -11.31 -16.26 27.21
N ASP A 39 -11.58 -15.05 27.70
CA ASP A 39 -11.20 -13.76 27.12
C ASP A 39 -9.71 -13.73 26.75
N ILE A 40 -8.83 -14.22 27.62
CA ILE A 40 -7.38 -14.22 27.40
C ILE A 40 -6.97 -15.03 26.17
N ASN A 41 -7.66 -16.14 25.90
CA ASN A 41 -7.36 -16.98 24.74
C ASN A 41 -7.79 -16.30 23.45
N VAL A 42 -8.95 -15.62 23.45
CA VAL A 42 -9.41 -14.85 22.29
C VAL A 42 -8.48 -13.67 22.02
N ARG A 43 -8.08 -12.93 23.07
CA ARG A 43 -7.08 -11.85 22.97
C ARG A 43 -5.75 -12.34 22.45
N ALA A 44 -5.28 -13.50 22.91
CA ALA A 44 -4.04 -14.10 22.44
C ALA A 44 -4.12 -14.38 20.93
N VAL A 45 -5.19 -15.00 20.44
CA VAL A 45 -5.38 -15.25 19.00
C VAL A 45 -5.41 -13.95 18.20
N ALA A 46 -6.17 -12.94 18.64
CA ALA A 46 -6.22 -11.63 17.98
C ALA A 46 -4.84 -10.96 17.95
N ALA A 47 -4.08 -11.01 19.06
CA ALA A 47 -2.74 -10.45 19.16
C ALA A 47 -1.74 -11.18 18.24
N LEU A 48 -1.83 -12.50 18.13
CA LEU A 48 -1.01 -13.30 17.22
C LEU A 48 -1.27 -12.94 15.76
N LYS A 49 -2.54 -12.78 15.37
CA LYS A 49 -2.94 -12.34 14.02
C LYS A 49 -2.43 -10.92 13.71
N GLU A 50 -2.61 -9.99 14.64
CA GLU A 50 -2.15 -8.61 14.50
C GLU A 50 -0.61 -8.49 14.46
N SER A 51 0.09 -9.45 15.06
CA SER A 51 1.55 -9.49 15.09
C SER A 51 2.18 -10.37 14.00
N GLY A 52 1.37 -11.06 13.20
CA GLY A 52 1.86 -12.02 12.19
C GLY A 52 2.63 -13.21 12.77
N ILE A 53 2.24 -13.67 13.97
CA ILE A 53 2.87 -14.78 14.68
C ILE A 53 2.00 -16.04 14.49
N SER A 54 2.61 -17.11 13.99
CA SER A 54 1.94 -18.41 13.85
C SER A 54 1.81 -19.13 15.20
N HIS A 55 0.85 -20.05 15.30
CA HIS A 55 0.66 -20.86 16.52
C HIS A 55 1.94 -21.62 16.92
N SER A 56 2.70 -22.17 15.97
CA SER A 56 3.97 -22.85 16.29
C SER A 56 5.00 -21.92 16.96
N LYS A 57 5.06 -20.65 16.53
CA LYS A 57 5.94 -19.65 17.16
C LYS A 57 5.43 -19.25 18.53
N PHE A 58 4.12 -19.13 18.69
CA PHE A 58 3.49 -18.85 19.97
C PHE A 58 3.73 -19.96 20.98
N ASP A 59 3.61 -21.22 20.56
CA ASP A 59 3.89 -22.38 21.38
C ASP A 59 5.34 -22.40 21.88
N ARG A 60 6.30 -22.15 20.97
CA ARG A 60 7.70 -21.96 21.35
C ARG A 60 7.91 -20.81 22.32
N PHE A 61 7.26 -19.66 22.10
CA PHE A 61 7.33 -18.52 23.01
C PHE A 61 6.84 -18.88 24.41
N CYS A 62 5.67 -19.54 24.52
CA CYS A 62 5.12 -20.01 25.78
C CYS A 62 6.07 -21.00 26.48
N GLY A 63 6.63 -21.96 25.74
CA GLY A 63 7.59 -22.92 26.29
C GLY A 63 8.84 -22.25 26.87
N LEU A 64 9.42 -21.27 26.17
CA LEU A 64 10.58 -20.51 26.65
C LEU A 64 10.28 -19.67 27.89
N MET A 65 9.04 -19.19 28.03
CA MET A 65 8.58 -18.40 29.16
C MET A 65 8.03 -19.27 30.32
N SER A 66 8.07 -20.60 30.20
CA SER A 66 7.46 -21.54 31.13
C SER A 66 5.95 -21.27 31.37
N MET A 67 5.24 -20.89 30.31
CA MET A 67 3.81 -20.60 30.31
C MET A 67 3.02 -21.70 29.58
N PRO A 68 1.75 -21.96 29.97
CA PRO A 68 0.90 -22.84 29.17
C PRO A 68 0.56 -22.22 27.81
N CYS A 69 0.38 -23.08 26.80
CA CYS A 69 -0.05 -22.70 25.46
C CYS A 69 -1.42 -23.29 25.14
N MET A 70 -2.16 -22.63 24.24
CA MET A 70 -3.38 -23.19 23.67
C MET A 70 -3.04 -24.38 22.77
N HIS A 71 -3.75 -25.50 22.92
CA HIS A 71 -3.67 -26.59 21.97
C HIS A 71 -4.04 -26.12 20.55
N ARG A 72 -3.44 -26.73 19.51
CA ARG A 72 -3.64 -26.35 18.10
C ARG A 72 -5.12 -26.30 17.70
N ASN A 73 -5.92 -27.28 18.14
CA ASN A 73 -7.36 -27.33 17.83
C ASN A 73 -8.12 -26.15 18.45
N THR A 74 -7.83 -25.84 19.72
CA THR A 74 -8.42 -24.68 20.40
C THR A 74 -8.05 -23.38 19.70
N TYR A 75 -6.77 -23.23 19.32
CA TYR A 75 -6.32 -22.08 18.54
C TYR A 75 -7.07 -21.97 17.20
N ASN A 76 -7.20 -23.05 16.44
CA ASN A 76 -7.87 -23.03 15.14
C ASN A 76 -9.36 -22.64 15.25
N ASN A 77 -10.06 -23.15 16.27
CA ASN A 77 -11.46 -22.80 16.53
C ASN A 77 -11.61 -21.31 16.84
N LEU A 78 -10.80 -20.80 17.77
CA LEU A 78 -10.80 -19.38 18.12
C LEU A 78 -10.35 -18.51 16.94
N ALA A 79 -9.39 -18.96 16.14
CA ALA A 79 -8.92 -18.24 14.96
C ALA A 79 -10.02 -18.09 13.91
N ASN A 80 -10.93 -19.06 13.75
CA ASN A 80 -12.08 -18.90 12.87
C ASN A 80 -13.00 -17.78 13.36
N ILE A 81 -13.35 -17.77 14.66
CA ILE A 81 -14.21 -16.75 15.28
C ILE A 81 -13.57 -15.36 15.15
N VAL A 82 -12.28 -15.24 15.50
CA VAL A 82 -11.53 -13.98 15.42
C VAL A 82 -11.41 -13.51 13.96
N ASN A 83 -11.17 -14.41 13.00
CA ASN A 83 -11.11 -14.02 11.59
C ASN A 83 -12.45 -13.49 11.08
N THR A 84 -13.58 -14.07 11.50
CA THR A 84 -14.92 -13.56 11.15
C THR A 84 -15.10 -12.13 11.66
N ALA A 85 -14.82 -11.89 12.95
CA ALA A 85 -14.91 -10.55 13.54
C ALA A 85 -13.96 -9.54 12.88
N ILE A 86 -12.76 -9.97 12.48
CA ILE A 86 -11.81 -9.12 11.74
C ILE A 86 -12.39 -8.70 10.38
N ILE A 87 -12.99 -9.64 9.64
CA ILE A 87 -13.54 -9.37 8.32
C ILE A 87 -14.73 -8.42 8.43
N GLU A 88 -15.64 -8.68 9.37
CA GLU A 88 -16.79 -7.82 9.64
C GLU A 88 -16.36 -6.39 10.03
N ALA A 89 -15.45 -6.26 11.00
CA ALA A 89 -14.92 -4.96 11.41
C ALA A 89 -14.26 -4.18 10.26
N GLY A 90 -13.46 -4.86 9.43
CA GLY A 90 -12.79 -4.21 8.31
C GLY A 90 -13.76 -3.82 7.19
N GLU A 91 -14.81 -4.62 6.94
CA GLU A 91 -15.86 -4.27 5.98
C GLU A 91 -16.66 -3.04 6.44
N GLU A 92 -17.08 -3.00 7.70
CA GLU A 92 -17.71 -1.81 8.29
C GLU A 92 -16.80 -0.58 8.19
N CYS A 93 -15.49 -0.76 8.41
CA CYS A 93 -14.51 0.32 8.31
C CYS A 93 -14.44 0.89 6.88
N MET A 94 -14.51 0.04 5.86
CA MET A 94 -14.52 0.47 4.45
C MET A 94 -15.85 1.13 4.08
N ILE A 95 -16.99 0.62 4.56
CA ILE A 95 -18.31 1.26 4.36
C ILE A 95 -18.32 2.67 4.97
N ARG A 96 -17.84 2.82 6.21
CA ARG A 96 -17.73 4.14 6.87
C ARG A 96 -16.78 5.07 6.10
N ALA A 97 -15.64 4.55 5.62
CA ALA A 97 -14.71 5.34 4.81
C ALA A 97 -15.36 5.81 3.50
N SER A 98 -16.09 4.94 2.80
CA SER A 98 -16.84 5.30 1.60
C SER A 98 -17.92 6.34 1.87
N ALA A 99 -18.64 6.26 2.99
CA ALA A 99 -19.62 7.27 3.39
C ALA A 99 -18.96 8.65 3.65
N VAL A 100 -17.77 8.69 4.25
CA VAL A 100 -16.99 9.93 4.42
C VAL A 100 -16.59 10.52 3.07
N VAL A 101 -16.11 9.69 2.14
CA VAL A 101 -15.75 10.12 0.78
C VAL A 101 -16.99 10.62 0.03
N HIS A 102 -18.11 9.91 0.13
CA HIS A 102 -19.38 10.28 -0.49
C HIS A 102 -19.87 11.65 0.02
N GLY A 103 -19.95 11.84 1.34
CA GLY A 103 -20.37 13.10 1.95
C GLY A 103 -19.45 14.27 1.61
N ARG A 104 -18.13 14.04 1.51
CA ARG A 104 -17.15 15.04 1.08
C ARG A 104 -17.39 15.52 -0.35
N ASN A 105 -17.63 14.61 -1.29
CA ASN A 105 -17.88 14.95 -2.70
C ASN A 105 -19.23 15.68 -2.86
N ILE A 106 -20.25 15.35 -2.07
CA ILE A 106 -21.53 16.11 -2.13
C ILE A 106 -21.39 17.53 -1.54
N SER A 107 -20.65 17.67 -0.43
CA SER A 107 -20.62 18.94 0.32
C SER A 107 -19.54 19.92 -0.14
N GLN A 108 -18.43 19.44 -0.70
CA GLN A 108 -17.27 20.27 -1.05
C GLN A 108 -16.57 19.74 -2.31
N PRO A 109 -17.01 20.20 -3.50
CA PRO A 109 -16.36 19.84 -4.75
C PRO A 109 -14.90 20.29 -4.79
N LEU A 110 -13.96 19.35 -4.84
CA LEU A 110 -12.53 19.68 -4.83
C LEU A 110 -11.94 19.87 -6.23
N THR A 111 -12.63 19.36 -7.26
CA THR A 111 -12.25 19.48 -8.65
C THR A 111 -13.45 19.91 -9.48
N THR A 112 -13.19 20.58 -10.61
CA THR A 112 -14.20 20.92 -11.62
C THR A 112 -14.78 19.70 -12.36
N ASP A 113 -14.35 18.48 -12.02
CA ASP A 113 -14.70 17.22 -12.68
C ASP A 113 -15.73 16.38 -11.89
N GLU A 114 -16.49 16.98 -10.97
CA GLU A 114 -17.53 16.24 -10.24
C GLU A 114 -18.73 15.93 -11.13
N ARG A 115 -18.64 14.77 -11.76
CA ARG A 115 -19.77 14.13 -12.43
C ARG A 115 -20.49 13.31 -11.38
N ILE A 116 -21.74 13.66 -11.06
CA ILE A 116 -22.65 12.69 -10.45
C ILE A 116 -23.02 11.71 -11.56
N SER A 117 -22.85 10.42 -11.33
CA SER A 117 -23.26 9.39 -12.30
C SER A 117 -24.79 9.35 -12.42
N SER A 118 -25.32 8.72 -13.47
CA SER A 118 -26.77 8.49 -13.62
C SER A 118 -27.37 7.68 -12.45
N THR A 119 -26.54 6.91 -11.73
CA THR A 119 -26.94 6.19 -10.52
C THR A 119 -27.05 7.06 -9.27
N GLY A 120 -26.81 8.38 -9.38
CA GLY A 120 -26.78 9.32 -8.26
C GLY A 120 -25.55 9.20 -7.37
N CYS A 121 -24.60 8.32 -7.70
CA CYS A 121 -23.37 8.14 -6.95
C CYS A 121 -22.28 9.12 -7.40
N PRO A 122 -21.49 9.69 -6.47
CA PRO A 122 -20.32 10.50 -6.79
C PRO A 122 -19.28 9.70 -7.60
N VAL A 123 -18.76 10.33 -8.65
CA VAL A 123 -17.64 9.80 -9.44
C VAL A 123 -16.33 10.31 -8.85
N ILE A 124 -15.49 9.41 -8.36
CA ILE A 124 -14.26 9.74 -7.63
C ILE A 124 -13.00 9.26 -8.36
N THR A 125 -11.86 9.85 -7.98
CA THR A 125 -10.53 9.33 -8.32
C THR A 125 -10.05 8.37 -7.25
N VAL A 126 -9.58 7.19 -7.66
CA VAL A 126 -8.99 6.20 -6.77
C VAL A 126 -7.59 5.81 -7.22
N SER A 127 -6.73 5.41 -6.28
CA SER A 127 -5.55 4.63 -6.60
C SER A 127 -5.85 3.15 -6.43
N PHE A 128 -5.45 2.37 -7.42
CA PHE A 128 -5.55 0.91 -7.39
C PHE A 128 -4.16 0.31 -7.55
N ASP A 129 -3.88 -0.72 -6.75
CA ASP A 129 -2.62 -1.44 -6.82
C ASP A 129 -2.78 -2.88 -6.31
N GLY A 130 -2.07 -3.80 -6.95
CA GLY A 130 -1.99 -5.20 -6.58
C GLY A 130 -0.78 -5.53 -5.72
N THR A 131 -0.91 -6.54 -4.85
CA THR A 131 0.24 -7.10 -4.15
C THR A 131 0.11 -8.61 -3.96
N TRP A 132 1.25 -9.30 -3.91
CA TRP A 132 1.32 -10.75 -3.82
C TRP A 132 2.06 -11.20 -2.58
N HIS A 133 1.63 -12.33 -2.02
CA HIS A 133 2.25 -12.90 -0.83
C HIS A 133 3.68 -13.38 -1.10
N LYS A 134 3.94 -14.00 -2.26
CA LYS A 134 5.30 -14.26 -2.76
C LYS A 134 5.61 -13.35 -3.95
N ARG A 135 6.89 -13.06 -4.21
CA ARG A 135 7.28 -12.26 -5.38
C ARG A 135 7.17 -13.10 -6.66
N GLY A 136 6.61 -12.52 -7.71
CA GLY A 136 6.56 -13.09 -9.06
C GLY A 136 5.46 -14.13 -9.26
N HIS A 137 5.63 -14.94 -10.30
CA HIS A 137 4.60 -15.87 -10.81
C HIS A 137 4.34 -17.09 -9.91
N SER A 138 5.09 -17.25 -8.81
CA SER A 138 4.96 -18.35 -7.86
C SER A 138 4.02 -18.05 -6.68
N SER A 139 3.36 -16.89 -6.68
CA SER A 139 2.42 -16.56 -5.61
C SER A 139 1.08 -17.25 -5.81
N HIS A 140 0.56 -17.84 -4.73
CA HIS A 140 -0.76 -18.44 -4.69
C HIS A 140 -1.85 -17.51 -4.17
N SER A 141 -1.48 -16.33 -3.68
CA SER A 141 -2.40 -15.33 -3.17
C SER A 141 -2.01 -13.94 -3.68
N GLY A 142 -3.02 -13.18 -4.08
CA GLY A 142 -2.94 -11.81 -4.55
C GLY A 142 -4.03 -10.95 -3.92
N ILE A 143 -3.75 -9.66 -3.76
CA ILE A 143 -4.65 -8.69 -3.15
C ILE A 143 -4.74 -7.49 -4.08
N GLY A 144 -5.95 -7.07 -4.42
CA GLY A 144 -6.21 -5.76 -5.03
C GLY A 144 -6.74 -4.79 -3.98
N THR A 145 -6.29 -3.54 -4.01
CA THR A 145 -6.75 -2.51 -3.05
C THR A 145 -7.11 -1.23 -3.77
N VAL A 146 -8.25 -0.66 -3.41
CA VAL A 146 -8.68 0.67 -3.82
C VAL A 146 -8.55 1.64 -2.64
N ILE A 147 -7.82 2.73 -2.86
CA ILE A 147 -7.67 3.84 -1.93
C ILE A 147 -8.22 5.10 -2.58
N ASP A 148 -9.07 5.84 -1.88
CA ASP A 148 -9.54 7.13 -2.35
C ASP A 148 -8.37 8.13 -2.46
N PHE A 149 -8.25 8.81 -3.60
CA PHE A 149 -7.09 9.64 -3.91
C PHE A 149 -6.94 10.83 -2.96
N ASP A 150 -8.06 11.47 -2.60
CA ASP A 150 -8.06 12.74 -1.88
C ASP A 150 -8.00 12.57 -0.36
N THR A 151 -8.78 11.63 0.18
CA THR A 151 -8.78 11.33 1.62
C THR A 151 -7.65 10.38 2.01
N GLY A 152 -7.16 9.57 1.06
CA GLY A 152 -6.18 8.52 1.32
C GLY A 152 -6.74 7.36 2.14
N LEU A 153 -8.06 7.20 2.23
CA LEU A 153 -8.70 6.08 2.95
C LEU A 153 -8.80 4.85 2.05
N VAL A 154 -8.56 3.66 2.62
CA VAL A 154 -8.86 2.39 1.94
C VAL A 154 -10.37 2.20 1.91
N ILE A 155 -10.94 2.06 0.71
CA ILE A 155 -12.40 1.97 0.53
C ILE A 155 -12.85 0.60 0.02
N ASP A 156 -11.99 -0.19 -0.63
CA ASP A 156 -12.31 -1.57 -0.96
C ASP A 156 -11.06 -2.41 -1.16
N THR A 157 -11.18 -3.73 -0.95
CA THR A 157 -10.10 -4.70 -1.19
C THR A 157 -10.66 -6.07 -1.55
N GLU A 158 -9.93 -6.82 -2.37
CA GLU A 158 -10.27 -8.18 -2.75
C GLU A 158 -9.04 -9.08 -2.61
N VAL A 159 -9.22 -10.20 -1.90
CA VAL A 159 -8.17 -11.21 -1.69
C VAL A 159 -8.50 -12.44 -2.51
N LEU A 160 -7.63 -12.74 -3.47
CA LEU A 160 -7.74 -13.88 -4.36
C LEU A 160 -6.68 -14.94 -4.03
N SER A 161 -7.04 -16.20 -4.14
CA SER A 161 -6.14 -17.33 -4.07
C SER A 161 -6.52 -18.41 -5.07
N ASN A 162 -5.51 -18.93 -5.77
CA ASN A 162 -5.65 -20.06 -6.68
C ASN A 162 -5.30 -21.40 -6.03
N TYR A 163 -5.11 -21.41 -4.70
CA TYR A 163 -4.57 -22.54 -3.97
C TYR A 163 -5.49 -22.94 -2.83
N CYS A 164 -5.61 -24.24 -2.63
CA CYS A 164 -6.17 -24.81 -1.41
C CYS A 164 -5.31 -26.01 -1.02
N HIS A 165 -4.74 -25.97 0.18
CA HIS A 165 -3.86 -27.04 0.66
C HIS A 165 -4.58 -28.40 0.64
N VAL A 166 -5.85 -28.45 1.02
CA VAL A 166 -6.62 -29.70 1.06
C VAL A 166 -6.85 -30.25 -0.35
N CYS A 167 -7.18 -29.40 -1.32
CA CYS A 167 -7.32 -29.82 -2.73
C CYS A 167 -6.00 -30.28 -3.36
N ASP A 168 -4.88 -29.70 -2.92
CA ASP A 168 -3.56 -29.95 -3.49
C ASP A 168 -2.83 -31.12 -2.82
N SER A 169 -3.30 -31.53 -1.63
CA SER A 169 -2.75 -32.69 -0.92
C SER A 169 -3.27 -33.98 -1.52
N ASN A 170 -2.43 -35.01 -1.50
CA ASN A 170 -2.83 -36.36 -1.94
C ASN A 170 -3.81 -36.95 -0.90
N THR A 171 -5.12 -36.79 -1.11
CA THR A 171 -6.16 -37.16 -0.14
C THR A 171 -6.23 -38.67 0.14
N ALA A 172 -5.58 -39.48 -0.70
CA ALA A 172 -5.46 -40.94 -0.54
C ALA A 172 -4.67 -41.35 0.71
N GLU A 173 -3.69 -40.57 1.16
CA GLU A 173 -2.88 -40.90 2.35
C GLU A 173 -3.53 -40.47 3.68
N LEU A 174 -4.55 -39.61 3.63
CA LEU A 174 -5.12 -38.94 4.82
C LEU A 174 -6.49 -39.47 5.26
N ASN A 175 -7.05 -40.51 4.60
CA ASN A 175 -8.43 -40.98 4.81
C ASN A 175 -9.45 -39.83 4.87
N PHE A 176 -9.21 -38.78 4.09
CA PHE A 176 -9.95 -37.53 4.17
C PHE A 176 -10.88 -37.41 2.97
N ASP A 177 -12.18 -37.33 3.24
CA ASP A 177 -13.20 -37.10 2.22
C ASP A 177 -13.11 -35.66 1.69
N ALA A 178 -12.44 -35.50 0.55
CA ALA A 178 -12.26 -34.23 -0.13
C ALA A 178 -13.59 -33.53 -0.45
N SER A 179 -14.72 -34.24 -0.52
CA SER A 179 -16.03 -33.60 -0.79
C SER A 179 -16.54 -32.76 0.39
N LYS A 180 -16.06 -33.00 1.62
CA LYS A 180 -16.54 -32.34 2.84
C LYS A 180 -15.78 -31.07 3.21
N HIS A 181 -14.68 -30.75 2.52
CA HIS A 181 -13.90 -29.57 2.87
C HIS A 181 -14.43 -28.30 2.18
N MET A 182 -14.41 -27.19 2.92
CA MET A 182 -14.63 -25.87 2.32
C MET A 182 -13.38 -25.43 1.57
N CYS A 183 -13.41 -25.57 0.24
CA CYS A 183 -12.33 -25.14 -0.63
C CYS A 183 -11.99 -23.67 -0.41
N GLN A 184 -10.69 -23.39 -0.28
CA GLN A 184 -10.18 -22.02 -0.11
C GLN A 184 -9.70 -21.41 -1.42
N LYS A 185 -9.85 -22.09 -2.56
CA LYS A 185 -9.57 -21.53 -3.87
C LYS A 185 -10.77 -20.68 -4.30
N ASN A 186 -10.55 -19.39 -4.55
CA ASN A 186 -11.60 -18.47 -5.05
C ASN A 186 -11.22 -17.82 -6.39
N PHE A 187 -10.15 -18.31 -7.03
CA PHE A 187 -9.68 -17.88 -8.33
C PHE A 187 -9.03 -19.05 -9.08
N SER A 188 -9.28 -19.17 -10.39
CA SER A 188 -8.75 -20.28 -11.19
C SER A 188 -7.62 -19.89 -12.15
N GLY A 189 -7.28 -18.60 -12.23
CA GLY A 189 -6.21 -18.10 -13.11
C GLY A 189 -4.81 -18.10 -12.49
N SER A 190 -3.85 -17.59 -13.27
CA SER A 190 -2.46 -17.43 -12.86
C SER A 190 -2.28 -16.27 -11.87
N ALA A 191 -1.16 -16.25 -11.14
CA ALA A 191 -0.84 -15.17 -10.21
C ALA A 191 -0.92 -13.77 -10.85
N ASN A 192 -0.47 -13.64 -12.11
CA ASN A 192 -0.49 -12.36 -12.84
C ASN A 192 -1.90 -11.88 -13.16
N ALA A 193 -2.86 -12.80 -13.31
CA ALA A 193 -4.24 -12.45 -13.62
C ALA A 193 -5.03 -12.03 -12.38
N MET A 194 -4.50 -12.24 -11.17
CA MET A 194 -5.18 -11.89 -9.92
C MET A 194 -5.40 -10.40 -9.76
N GLU A 195 -4.47 -9.54 -10.20
CA GLU A 195 -4.63 -8.10 -10.06
C GLU A 195 -5.82 -7.59 -10.90
N ALA A 196 -5.87 -7.97 -12.18
CA ALA A 196 -6.98 -7.63 -13.06
C ALA A 196 -8.32 -8.22 -12.57
N ALA A 197 -8.32 -9.48 -12.11
CA ALA A 197 -9.51 -10.10 -11.54
C ALA A 197 -10.00 -9.40 -10.25
N ALA A 198 -9.08 -8.93 -9.40
CA ALA A 198 -9.42 -8.16 -8.22
C ALA A 198 -10.00 -6.79 -8.60
N ALA A 199 -9.41 -6.10 -9.59
CA ALA A 199 -9.96 -4.85 -10.14
C ALA A 199 -11.39 -5.05 -10.65
N SER A 200 -11.63 -6.08 -11.48
CA SER A 200 -12.96 -6.41 -11.98
C SER A 200 -13.99 -6.60 -10.86
N LYS A 201 -13.66 -7.41 -9.83
CA LYS A 201 -14.59 -7.66 -8.71
C LYS A 201 -14.86 -6.44 -7.85
N ILE A 202 -13.86 -5.59 -7.62
CA ILE A 202 -14.02 -4.39 -6.79
C ILE A 202 -14.85 -3.34 -7.54
N PHE A 203 -14.54 -3.11 -8.82
CA PHE A 203 -15.23 -2.12 -9.62
C PHE A 203 -16.68 -2.50 -9.93
N SER A 204 -16.97 -3.79 -10.13
CA SER A 204 -18.35 -4.23 -10.40
C SER A 204 -19.29 -4.11 -9.20
N ARG A 205 -18.77 -4.16 -7.97
CA ARG A 205 -19.59 -4.08 -6.74
C ARG A 205 -19.65 -2.69 -6.11
N SER A 206 -18.80 -1.76 -6.53
CA SER A 206 -18.59 -0.45 -5.89
C SER A 206 -19.87 0.37 -5.70
N VAL A 207 -20.74 0.46 -6.70
CA VAL A 207 -22.00 1.22 -6.62
C VAL A 207 -22.93 0.60 -5.57
N ALA A 208 -23.04 -0.73 -5.57
CA ALA A 208 -23.89 -1.45 -4.62
C ALA A 208 -23.34 -1.39 -3.19
N SER A 209 -22.04 -1.69 -3.00
CA SER A 209 -21.42 -1.90 -1.68
C SER A 209 -20.76 -0.65 -1.09
N ARG A 210 -20.41 0.35 -1.91
CA ARG A 210 -19.69 1.57 -1.49
C ARG A 210 -20.42 2.86 -1.82
N LYS A 211 -21.47 2.84 -2.67
CA LYS A 211 -22.20 4.04 -3.12
C LYS A 211 -21.27 5.07 -3.78
N LEU A 212 -20.30 4.59 -4.55
CA LEU A 212 -19.28 5.38 -5.23
C LEU A 212 -19.03 4.80 -6.62
N VAL A 213 -18.74 5.66 -7.58
CA VAL A 213 -18.29 5.28 -8.93
C VAL A 213 -16.81 5.64 -9.07
N PHE A 214 -15.99 4.68 -9.49
CA PHE A 214 -14.55 4.89 -9.67
C PHE A 214 -14.25 5.37 -11.08
N GLY A 215 -14.41 6.67 -11.34
CA GLY A 215 -14.27 7.25 -12.68
C GLY A 215 -12.83 7.51 -13.12
N THR A 216 -11.89 7.63 -12.19
CA THR A 216 -10.47 7.75 -12.53
C THR A 216 -9.64 6.79 -11.68
N MET A 217 -8.76 6.03 -12.32
CA MET A 217 -7.93 5.01 -11.71
C MET A 217 -6.45 5.34 -11.88
N LEU A 218 -5.81 5.78 -10.80
CA LEU A 218 -4.36 5.94 -10.70
C LEU A 218 -3.70 4.57 -10.54
N CYS A 219 -2.88 4.18 -11.52
CA CYS A 219 -2.22 2.88 -11.55
C CYS A 219 -0.70 3.00 -11.65
N ASP A 220 -0.04 1.87 -11.43
CA ASP A 220 1.27 1.64 -11.99
C ASP A 220 1.11 1.45 -13.50
N GLY A 221 2.20 1.48 -14.25
CA GLY A 221 2.12 1.57 -15.70
C GLY A 221 1.35 0.47 -16.45
N ASP A 222 1.00 -0.66 -15.81
CA ASP A 222 0.26 -1.77 -16.44
C ASP A 222 -1.18 -1.37 -16.78
N SER A 223 -1.63 -1.72 -17.99
CA SER A 223 -2.98 -1.41 -18.48
C SER A 223 -3.99 -2.53 -18.24
N LYS A 224 -3.56 -3.76 -17.90
CA LYS A 224 -4.47 -4.91 -17.81
C LYS A 224 -5.57 -4.73 -16.76
N SER A 225 -5.20 -4.20 -15.60
CA SER A 225 -6.13 -4.00 -14.48
C SER A 225 -7.15 -2.90 -14.80
N HIS A 226 -6.71 -1.83 -15.47
CA HIS A 226 -7.60 -0.76 -15.97
C HIS A 226 -8.54 -1.26 -17.07
N SER A 227 -8.04 -2.02 -18.05
CA SER A 227 -8.90 -2.62 -19.09
C SER A 227 -9.94 -3.56 -18.49
N SER A 228 -9.55 -4.39 -17.50
CA SER A 228 -10.49 -5.29 -16.82
C SER A 228 -11.55 -4.54 -16.00
N ALA A 229 -11.17 -3.44 -15.36
CA ALA A 229 -12.12 -2.57 -14.66
C ALA A 229 -13.14 -1.95 -15.63
N ILE A 230 -12.70 -1.43 -16.78
CA ILE A 230 -13.60 -0.89 -17.82
C ILE A 230 -14.64 -1.94 -18.22
N THR A 231 -14.19 -3.13 -18.60
CA THR A 231 -15.07 -4.17 -19.15
C THR A 231 -16.12 -4.66 -18.14
N ASN A 232 -15.82 -4.66 -16.84
CA ASN A 232 -16.65 -5.34 -15.84
C ASN A 232 -17.32 -4.40 -14.83
N SER A 233 -17.04 -3.10 -14.86
CA SER A 233 -17.61 -2.14 -13.89
C SER A 233 -19.12 -1.95 -14.04
N GLY A 234 -19.63 -2.00 -15.28
CA GLY A 234 -21.03 -1.65 -15.57
C GLY A 234 -21.34 -0.16 -15.36
N TYR A 235 -20.32 0.71 -15.31
CA TYR A 235 -20.51 2.14 -15.18
C TYR A 235 -21.04 2.76 -16.47
N ASP A 236 -21.81 3.83 -16.32
CA ASP A 236 -22.24 4.74 -17.38
C ASP A 236 -21.17 5.78 -17.75
N VAL A 237 -20.11 5.87 -16.95
CA VAL A 237 -18.97 6.76 -17.17
C VAL A 237 -17.74 5.98 -17.59
N GLU A 238 -16.96 6.56 -18.50
CA GLU A 238 -15.65 6.01 -18.88
C GLU A 238 -14.67 6.11 -17.70
N ILE A 239 -13.98 5.00 -17.42
CA ILE A 239 -12.92 4.97 -16.40
C ILE A 239 -11.64 5.53 -17.02
N LEU A 240 -11.22 6.72 -16.59
CA LEU A 240 -9.97 7.35 -17.02
C LEU A 240 -8.77 6.72 -16.31
N LYS A 241 -7.66 6.57 -17.04
CA LYS A 241 -6.39 6.08 -16.48
C LYS A 241 -5.47 7.25 -16.12
N GLU A 242 -4.95 7.25 -14.90
CA GLU A 242 -3.81 8.08 -14.50
C GLU A 242 -2.58 7.21 -14.21
N ASP A 243 -1.39 7.73 -14.49
CA ASP A 243 -0.11 7.05 -14.28
C ASP A 243 0.61 7.67 -13.06
N CYS A 244 1.04 6.82 -12.10
CA CYS A 244 1.84 7.24 -10.95
C CYS A 244 3.16 7.93 -11.38
N ILE A 245 3.43 9.14 -10.86
CA ILE A 245 4.61 9.93 -11.26
C ILE A 245 5.94 9.24 -10.91
N ASN A 246 5.97 8.45 -9.83
CA ASN A 246 7.15 7.68 -9.45
C ASN A 246 7.40 6.55 -10.47
N HIS A 247 6.34 5.90 -10.95
CA HIS A 247 6.42 4.91 -12.03
C HIS A 247 6.82 5.54 -13.36
N ILE A 248 6.31 6.72 -13.70
CA ILE A 248 6.75 7.50 -14.87
C ILE A 248 8.25 7.83 -14.79
N SER A 249 8.73 8.23 -13.60
CA SER A 249 10.15 8.50 -13.37
C SER A 249 10.99 7.21 -13.51
N LYS A 250 10.49 6.08 -13.01
CA LYS A 250 11.14 4.77 -13.16
C LYS A 250 11.17 4.30 -14.62
N ARG A 251 10.15 4.61 -15.43
CA ARG A 251 10.16 4.36 -16.89
C ARG A 251 11.33 5.07 -17.57
N MET A 252 11.65 6.31 -17.17
CA MET A 252 12.85 7.03 -17.66
C MET A 252 14.13 6.29 -17.29
N PHE A 253 14.29 5.93 -16.01
CA PHE A 253 15.46 5.17 -15.55
C PHE A 253 15.65 3.86 -16.32
N ASN A 254 14.57 3.07 -16.44
CA ASN A 254 14.60 1.79 -17.13
C ASN A 254 14.90 1.94 -18.63
N ALA A 255 14.34 2.95 -19.29
CA ALA A 255 14.61 3.20 -20.71
C ALA A 255 16.08 3.54 -20.96
N LEU A 256 16.67 4.40 -20.12
CA LEU A 256 18.09 4.75 -20.19
C LEU A 256 18.99 3.55 -19.87
N ASN A 257 18.61 2.75 -18.87
CA ASN A 257 19.38 1.55 -18.51
C ASN A 257 19.32 0.48 -19.61
N ASN A 258 18.15 0.28 -20.23
CA ASN A 258 18.01 -0.65 -21.35
C ASN A 258 18.82 -0.17 -22.56
N LEU A 259 18.77 1.13 -22.90
CA LEU A 259 19.58 1.71 -23.96
C LEU A 259 21.09 1.46 -23.71
N LYS A 260 21.54 1.65 -22.46
CA LYS A 260 22.91 1.34 -22.03
C LYS A 260 23.25 -0.13 -22.24
N MET A 261 22.35 -1.05 -21.85
CA MET A 261 22.58 -2.49 -21.99
C MET A 261 22.63 -2.93 -23.46
N SER A 262 21.75 -2.39 -24.31
CA SER A 262 21.75 -2.67 -25.76
C SER A 262 22.98 -2.11 -26.48
N ASN A 263 23.61 -1.05 -25.95
CA ASN A 263 24.78 -0.39 -26.56
C ASN A 263 25.99 -0.43 -25.62
N LYS A 264 26.23 -1.56 -24.96
CA LYS A 264 27.19 -1.67 -23.86
C LYS A 264 28.60 -1.20 -24.24
N LYS A 265 29.09 -1.53 -25.43
CA LYS A 265 30.44 -1.13 -25.89
C LYS A 265 30.62 0.39 -25.91
N GLU A 266 29.60 1.12 -26.35
CA GLU A 266 29.65 2.57 -26.50
C GLU A 266 29.27 3.31 -25.21
N LEU A 267 28.23 2.83 -24.51
CA LEU A 267 27.59 3.60 -23.43
C LEU A 267 28.05 3.23 -22.02
N ASN A 268 28.83 2.16 -21.81
CA ASN A 268 29.11 1.67 -20.46
C ASN A 268 29.75 2.71 -19.53
N TYR A 269 30.72 3.47 -20.06
CA TYR A 269 31.45 4.52 -19.35
C TYR A 269 30.87 5.92 -19.59
N ARG A 270 30.12 6.10 -20.68
CA ARG A 270 29.56 7.38 -21.11
C ARG A 270 28.22 7.71 -20.43
N LEU A 271 27.39 6.69 -20.21
CA LEU A 271 26.09 6.75 -19.52
C LEU A 271 26.14 5.92 -18.23
N THR A 272 26.89 6.40 -17.25
CA THR A 272 27.06 5.72 -15.95
C THR A 272 25.76 5.72 -15.14
N LYS A 273 25.63 4.81 -14.17
CA LYS A 273 24.44 4.76 -13.29
C LYS A 273 24.15 6.11 -12.59
N PRO A 274 25.15 6.82 -12.02
CA PRO A 274 24.92 8.17 -11.48
C PRO A 274 24.41 9.18 -12.51
N LYS A 275 24.86 9.12 -13.77
CA LYS A 275 24.32 9.97 -14.84
C LYS A 275 22.86 9.62 -15.15
N ILE A 276 22.51 8.33 -15.23
CA ILE A 276 21.13 7.88 -15.44
C ILE A 276 20.22 8.39 -14.30
N GLU A 277 20.66 8.26 -13.05
CA GLU A 277 19.93 8.77 -11.89
C GLU A 277 19.77 10.28 -11.95
N LYS A 278 20.83 11.03 -12.33
CA LYS A 278 20.79 12.49 -12.48
C LYS A 278 19.77 12.93 -13.54
N ILE A 279 19.80 12.31 -14.74
CA ILE A 279 18.85 12.58 -15.83
C ILE A 279 17.42 12.27 -15.38
N THR A 280 17.22 11.12 -14.73
CA THR A 280 15.91 10.70 -14.21
C THR A 280 15.37 11.69 -13.17
N ASN A 281 16.24 12.18 -12.28
CA ASN A 281 15.86 13.16 -11.27
C ASN A 281 15.50 14.52 -11.89
N TYR A 282 16.21 14.96 -12.93
CA TYR A 282 15.89 16.18 -13.66
C TYR A 282 14.55 16.07 -14.40
N TYR A 283 14.33 14.95 -15.09
CA TYR A 283 13.05 14.63 -15.70
C TYR A 283 11.90 14.71 -14.67
N SER A 284 12.04 13.98 -13.57
CA SER A 284 11.04 13.93 -12.49
C SER A 284 10.80 15.30 -11.83
N LYS A 285 11.84 16.13 -11.70
CA LYS A 285 11.74 17.49 -11.17
C LYS A 285 11.04 18.44 -12.16
N ALA A 286 11.39 18.37 -13.44
CA ALA A 286 10.77 19.18 -14.49
C ALA A 286 9.26 18.94 -14.56
N LEU A 287 8.82 17.67 -14.48
CA LEU A 287 7.39 17.35 -14.41
C LEU A 287 6.72 17.98 -13.17
N ARG A 288 7.25 17.73 -11.97
CA ARG A 288 6.65 18.23 -10.71
C ARG A 288 6.59 19.76 -10.60
N GLN A 289 7.54 20.48 -11.19
CA GLN A 289 7.59 21.94 -11.09
C GLN A 289 6.68 22.66 -12.09
N ASN A 290 6.21 21.96 -13.13
CA ASN A 290 5.46 22.56 -14.22
C ASN A 290 4.05 21.98 -14.39
N ALA A 291 3.74 20.88 -13.69
CA ALA A 291 2.39 20.36 -13.57
C ALA A 291 1.42 21.40 -12.97
N PRO A 292 0.13 21.38 -13.37
CA PRO A 292 -0.50 20.45 -14.32
C PRO A 292 -0.40 20.87 -15.80
N ASP A 293 0.33 21.96 -16.12
CA ASP A 293 0.42 22.50 -17.48
C ASP A 293 1.29 21.59 -18.38
N ILE A 294 0.62 20.85 -19.27
CA ILE A 294 1.24 19.84 -20.15
C ILE A 294 2.31 20.45 -21.06
N GLN A 295 2.08 21.66 -21.58
CA GLN A 295 3.05 22.31 -22.46
C GLN A 295 4.28 22.75 -21.67
N LYS A 296 4.10 23.36 -20.50
CA LYS A 296 5.23 23.69 -19.61
C LYS A 296 5.98 22.46 -19.15
N MET A 297 5.30 21.36 -18.83
CA MET A 297 5.94 20.08 -18.48
C MET A 297 6.84 19.58 -19.61
N LYS A 298 6.31 19.55 -20.84
CA LYS A 298 7.05 19.13 -22.05
C LYS A 298 8.26 20.02 -22.31
N LEU A 299 8.06 21.34 -22.33
CA LEU A 299 9.11 22.33 -22.58
C LEU A 299 10.19 22.28 -21.50
N ALA A 300 9.84 22.11 -20.22
CA ALA A 300 10.81 22.03 -19.14
C ALA A 300 11.67 20.75 -19.21
N VAL A 301 11.08 19.61 -19.58
CA VAL A 301 11.83 18.37 -19.80
C VAL A 301 12.78 18.52 -20.98
N MET A 302 12.29 19.03 -22.11
CA MET A 302 13.12 19.25 -23.29
C MET A 302 14.21 20.30 -23.05
N GLY A 303 13.91 21.38 -22.33
CA GLY A 303 14.90 22.37 -21.92
C GLY A 303 15.96 21.80 -21.00
N SER A 304 15.57 20.95 -20.04
CA SER A 304 16.54 20.21 -19.21
C SER A 304 17.44 19.31 -20.07
N PHE A 305 16.88 18.65 -21.08
CA PHE A 305 17.63 17.80 -22.01
C PHE A 305 18.65 18.59 -22.84
N PHE A 306 18.20 19.65 -23.52
CA PHE A 306 19.08 20.48 -24.35
C PHE A 306 20.15 21.17 -23.50
N HIS A 307 19.82 21.64 -22.30
CA HIS A 307 20.79 22.21 -21.37
C HIS A 307 21.91 21.23 -20.99
N MET A 308 21.58 19.94 -20.82
CA MET A 308 22.59 18.92 -20.51
C MET A 308 23.56 18.65 -21.66
N MET A 309 23.17 19.00 -22.90
CA MET A 309 23.99 18.90 -24.11
C MET A 309 24.78 20.17 -24.42
N SER A 310 24.45 21.31 -23.80
CA SER A 310 25.12 22.59 -24.03
C SER A 310 26.63 22.51 -23.80
N SER A 311 27.38 23.18 -24.67
CA SER A 311 28.83 23.40 -24.56
C SER A 311 29.14 24.89 -24.74
N ASP A 312 30.39 25.30 -24.53
CA ASP A 312 30.83 26.67 -24.79
C ASP A 312 30.82 27.01 -26.30
N LEU A 313 30.82 26.00 -27.19
CA LEU A 313 30.75 26.17 -28.64
C LEU A 313 29.30 26.18 -29.15
N ASP A 314 28.40 25.46 -28.47
CA ASP A 314 27.00 25.31 -28.86
C ASP A 314 26.06 25.47 -27.64
N HIS A 315 25.53 26.69 -27.50
CA HIS A 315 24.70 27.12 -26.37
C HIS A 315 23.24 26.69 -26.52
N ASN A 316 22.90 25.51 -26.01
CA ASN A 316 21.56 24.92 -26.10
C ASN A 316 20.60 25.35 -24.96
N HIS A 317 20.45 26.67 -24.73
CA HIS A 317 19.64 27.23 -23.62
C HIS A 317 18.28 27.81 -24.04
N ARG A 318 17.86 27.62 -25.30
CA ARG A 318 16.64 28.23 -25.87
C ARG A 318 15.32 27.88 -25.16
N LEU A 319 15.28 26.75 -24.44
CA LEU A 319 14.11 26.29 -23.67
C LEU A 319 14.34 26.40 -22.15
N CYS A 320 15.46 26.98 -21.73
CA CYS A 320 15.67 27.28 -20.31
C CYS A 320 14.80 28.49 -19.92
N PRO A 321 14.29 28.55 -18.68
CA PRO A 321 13.57 29.74 -18.23
C PRO A 321 14.52 30.95 -18.22
N ASP A 322 14.02 32.10 -18.63
CA ASP A 322 14.75 33.36 -18.59
C ASP A 322 14.72 33.99 -17.17
N GLY A 323 15.52 35.04 -16.99
CA GLY A 323 15.49 35.88 -15.79
C GLY A 323 16.47 35.50 -14.67
N ALA A 324 16.61 36.40 -13.70
CA ALA A 324 17.57 36.29 -12.59
C ALA A 324 17.32 35.08 -11.66
N THR A 325 16.10 34.54 -11.66
CA THR A 325 15.71 33.35 -10.88
C THR A 325 15.86 32.04 -11.66
N SER A 326 16.37 32.08 -12.89
CA SER A 326 16.56 30.89 -13.71
C SER A 326 17.48 29.88 -13.01
N TRP A 327 17.11 28.60 -13.10
CA TRP A 327 17.99 27.52 -12.68
C TRP A 327 19.16 27.32 -13.67
N CYS A 328 19.01 27.80 -14.91
CA CYS A 328 20.06 27.79 -15.91
C CYS A 328 21.04 28.93 -15.63
N HIS A 329 22.29 28.58 -15.32
CA HIS A 329 23.33 29.57 -15.03
C HIS A 329 23.53 30.55 -16.19
N PHE A 330 23.49 30.07 -17.43
CA PHE A 330 23.68 30.91 -18.61
C PHE A 330 22.60 32.00 -18.72
N LYS A 331 21.32 31.60 -18.70
CA LYS A 331 20.18 32.53 -18.74
C LYS A 331 20.14 33.49 -17.57
N ARG A 332 20.52 33.02 -16.38
CA ARG A 332 20.63 33.86 -15.20
C ARG A 332 21.74 34.90 -15.32
N SER A 333 22.92 34.50 -15.79
CA SER A 333 24.05 35.40 -16.03
C SER A 333 23.71 36.46 -17.09
N GLU A 334 23.03 36.06 -18.18
CA GLU A 334 22.51 36.95 -19.21
C GLU A 334 21.57 38.01 -18.60
N ALA A 335 20.59 37.59 -17.80
CA ALA A 335 19.65 38.50 -17.14
C ALA A 335 20.32 39.44 -16.11
N LEU A 336 21.36 38.96 -15.41
CA LEU A 336 22.10 39.74 -14.40
C LEU A 336 23.26 40.56 -14.99
N LYS A 337 23.49 40.48 -16.31
CA LYS A 337 24.65 41.10 -16.99
C LYS A 337 25.99 40.71 -16.37
N GLN A 338 26.13 39.45 -15.99
CA GLN A 338 27.34 38.87 -15.40
C GLN A 338 28.01 37.88 -16.36
N PRO A 339 29.34 37.68 -16.27
CA PRO A 339 29.99 36.61 -17.01
C PRO A 339 29.41 35.25 -16.59
N TYR A 340 29.20 34.37 -17.57
CA TYR A 340 28.74 33.00 -17.30
C TYR A 340 29.92 32.06 -17.07
N LYS A 341 29.69 31.00 -16.28
CA LYS A 341 30.68 29.95 -16.05
C LYS A 341 30.80 29.06 -17.29
N LYS A 342 32.00 28.52 -17.51
CA LYS A 342 32.23 27.50 -18.56
C LYS A 342 31.27 26.32 -18.41
N HIS A 343 30.82 25.80 -19.54
CA HIS A 343 29.90 24.67 -19.57
C HIS A 343 30.60 23.38 -19.10
N ASN A 344 29.93 22.64 -18.22
CA ASN A 344 30.28 21.26 -17.92
C ASN A 344 29.25 20.33 -18.57
N GLN A 345 29.56 19.87 -19.78
CA GLN A 345 28.66 19.08 -20.59
C GLN A 345 28.31 17.76 -19.88
N THR A 346 27.02 17.52 -19.63
CA THR A 346 26.58 16.31 -18.92
C THR A 346 26.54 15.10 -19.86
N ILE A 347 26.12 15.34 -21.11
CA ILE A 347 26.03 14.35 -22.20
C ILE A 347 26.51 14.99 -23.50
N THR A 348 27.34 14.26 -24.26
CA THR A 348 27.83 14.70 -25.57
C THR A 348 26.70 14.70 -26.60
N SER A 349 26.89 15.41 -27.72
CA SER A 349 25.89 15.45 -28.80
C SER A 349 25.56 14.06 -29.37
N GLU A 350 26.57 13.19 -29.50
CA GLU A 350 26.41 11.78 -29.91
C GLU A 350 25.45 11.02 -28.98
N ILE A 351 25.68 11.08 -27.67
CA ILE A 351 24.82 10.44 -26.67
C ILE A 351 23.43 11.09 -26.67
N GLY A 352 23.36 12.41 -26.83
CA GLY A 352 22.12 13.15 -26.96
C GLY A 352 21.23 12.61 -28.08
N LYS A 353 21.79 12.33 -29.27
CA LYS A 353 21.05 11.73 -30.39
C LYS A 353 20.41 10.40 -30.01
N LEU A 354 21.11 9.55 -29.25
CA LEU A 354 20.58 8.26 -28.77
C LEU A 354 19.49 8.43 -27.69
N LEU A 355 19.58 9.47 -26.86
CA LEU A 355 18.62 9.74 -25.79
C LEU A 355 17.35 10.45 -26.28
N PHE A 356 17.45 11.23 -27.37
CA PHE A 356 16.35 12.06 -27.86
C PHE A 356 15.04 11.28 -28.13
N PRO A 357 15.05 10.07 -28.74
CA PRO A 357 13.83 9.27 -28.89
C PRO A 357 13.15 8.92 -27.56
N ILE A 358 13.95 8.66 -26.51
CA ILE A 358 13.43 8.39 -25.16
C ILE A 358 12.78 9.66 -24.58
N MET A 359 13.45 10.81 -24.72
CA MET A 359 12.92 12.10 -24.24
C MET A 359 11.61 12.46 -24.96
N LYS A 360 11.56 12.31 -26.29
CA LYS A 360 10.34 12.54 -27.09
C LYS A 360 9.20 11.63 -26.65
N ARG A 361 9.45 10.33 -26.51
CA ARG A 361 8.43 9.35 -26.08
C ARG A 361 7.93 9.61 -24.66
N LEU A 362 8.82 10.00 -23.74
CA LEU A 362 8.46 10.28 -22.33
C LEU A 362 7.99 11.72 -22.09
N THR A 363 7.84 12.51 -23.15
CA THR A 363 7.16 13.81 -23.14
C THR A 363 5.97 13.84 -24.10
N ASP A 364 5.48 12.65 -24.45
CA ASP A 364 4.25 12.48 -25.20
C ASP A 364 3.07 13.13 -24.48
N THR A 365 2.17 13.74 -25.25
CA THR A 365 1.10 14.58 -24.68
C THR A 365 0.12 13.76 -23.86
N ASP A 366 -0.22 12.55 -24.31
CA ASP A 366 -1.16 11.68 -23.60
C ASP A 366 -0.52 11.07 -22.35
N LEU A 367 0.78 10.74 -22.41
CA LEU A 367 1.52 10.35 -21.21
C LEU A 367 1.53 11.47 -20.16
N LEU A 368 1.79 12.72 -20.57
CA LEU A 368 1.85 13.86 -19.65
C LEU A 368 0.47 14.20 -19.08
N LYS A 369 -0.61 14.11 -19.88
CA LYS A 369 -2.00 14.21 -19.39
C LYS A 369 -2.25 13.23 -18.23
N ARG A 370 -1.91 11.95 -18.43
CA ARG A 370 -2.14 10.88 -17.43
C ARG A 370 -1.38 11.06 -16.11
N CYS A 371 -0.31 11.86 -16.07
CA CYS A 371 0.43 12.11 -14.83
C CYS A 371 0.37 13.57 -14.35
N SER A 372 -0.40 14.43 -15.01
CA SER A 372 -0.47 15.88 -14.76
C SER A 372 -0.81 16.24 -13.30
N ARG A 373 -1.58 15.43 -12.59
CA ARG A 373 -1.88 15.60 -11.15
C ARG A 373 -0.76 15.22 -10.19
N MET A 374 0.35 14.68 -10.71
CA MET A 374 1.50 14.20 -9.93
C MET A 374 1.12 13.14 -8.87
N GLY A 375 0.07 12.37 -9.13
CA GLY A 375 -0.42 11.31 -8.25
C GLY A 375 0.63 10.24 -7.95
N THR A 376 0.58 9.67 -6.74
CA THR A 376 1.49 8.58 -6.31
C THR A 376 0.72 7.43 -5.67
N GLN A 377 1.20 6.20 -5.85
CA GLN A 377 0.71 5.01 -5.14
C GLN A 377 1.46 4.73 -3.82
N ASN A 378 2.12 5.74 -3.25
CA ASN A 378 2.85 5.57 -1.98
C ASN A 378 1.93 5.12 -0.83
N ALA A 379 0.64 5.47 -0.89
CA ALA A 379 -0.38 5.01 0.04
C ALA A 379 -0.59 3.50 -0.09
N ASN A 380 -0.72 2.98 -1.32
CA ASN A 380 -0.81 1.54 -1.59
C ASN A 380 0.44 0.80 -1.10
N GLU A 381 1.64 1.29 -1.40
CA GLU A 381 2.88 0.69 -0.90
C GLU A 381 2.94 0.64 0.63
N SER A 382 2.50 1.71 1.29
CA SER A 382 2.42 1.78 2.76
C SER A 382 1.39 0.80 3.32
N PHE A 383 0.24 0.67 2.66
CA PHE A 383 -0.81 -0.29 3.02
C PHE A 383 -0.32 -1.74 2.85
N HIS A 384 0.30 -2.06 1.71
CA HIS A 384 0.89 -3.37 1.44
C HIS A 384 1.90 -3.77 2.52
N SER A 385 2.72 -2.83 2.99
CA SER A 385 3.64 -3.08 4.10
C SER A 385 2.90 -3.52 5.38
N LEU A 386 1.74 -2.94 5.68
CA LEU A 386 0.94 -3.32 6.86
C LEU A 386 0.33 -4.71 6.74
N ILE A 387 -0.11 -5.10 5.54
CA ILE A 387 -0.61 -6.47 5.28
C ILE A 387 0.50 -7.47 5.55
N TRP A 388 1.67 -7.25 4.94
CA TRP A 388 2.76 -8.21 4.98
C TRP A 388 3.53 -8.22 6.30
N GLN A 389 3.35 -7.20 7.16
CA GLN A 389 3.75 -7.27 8.56
C GLN A 389 2.90 -8.29 9.35
N ARG A 390 1.60 -8.40 9.04
CA ARG A 390 0.67 -9.35 9.67
C ARG A 390 0.65 -10.73 9.02
N CYS A 391 1.10 -10.81 7.77
CA CYS A 391 1.25 -12.06 7.04
C CYS A 391 2.61 -12.09 6.35
N PRO A 392 3.69 -12.44 7.08
CA PRO A 392 5.04 -12.43 6.53
C PRO A 392 5.15 -13.23 5.23
N LYS A 393 5.85 -12.68 4.24
CA LYS A 393 6.08 -13.30 2.92
C LYS A 393 7.00 -14.54 2.97
N THR A 394 7.68 -14.74 4.10
CA THR A 394 8.64 -15.83 4.33
C THR A 394 7.98 -17.14 4.76
N GLU A 395 6.69 -17.11 5.07
CA GLU A 395 5.93 -18.27 5.55
C GLU A 395 4.81 -18.61 4.59
N PHE A 396 4.33 -19.85 4.63
CA PHE A 396 3.11 -20.21 3.93
C PHE A 396 1.90 -19.59 4.64
N ALA A 397 0.92 -19.11 3.85
CA ALA A 397 -0.32 -18.56 4.38
C ALA A 397 -1.52 -19.06 3.57
N THR A 398 -2.59 -19.40 4.27
CA THR A 398 -3.88 -19.75 3.68
C THR A 398 -4.66 -18.51 3.28
N LEU A 399 -5.66 -18.63 2.40
CA LEU A 399 -6.54 -17.52 2.01
C LEU A 399 -7.16 -16.84 3.24
N LYS A 400 -7.62 -17.62 4.22
CA LYS A 400 -8.18 -17.06 5.47
C LYS A 400 -7.17 -16.19 6.23
N THR A 401 -5.90 -16.57 6.23
CA THR A 401 -4.83 -15.83 6.92
C THR A 401 -4.49 -14.54 6.19
N VAL A 402 -4.34 -14.61 4.86
CA VAL A 402 -4.10 -13.42 4.03
C VAL A 402 -5.27 -12.43 4.13
N ARG A 403 -6.51 -12.94 4.13
CA ARG A 403 -7.71 -12.12 4.29
C ARG A 403 -7.76 -11.44 5.66
N ALA A 404 -7.56 -12.17 6.76
CA ALA A 404 -7.51 -11.57 8.09
C ALA A 404 -6.42 -10.49 8.20
N ALA A 405 -5.23 -10.75 7.67
CA ALA A 405 -4.14 -9.77 7.64
C ALA A 405 -4.48 -8.50 6.84
N THR A 406 -5.20 -8.67 5.73
CA THR A 406 -5.65 -7.56 4.88
C THR A 406 -6.65 -6.67 5.63
N TYR A 407 -7.66 -7.25 6.26
CA TYR A 407 -8.69 -6.50 6.98
C TYR A 407 -8.17 -5.86 8.28
N LEU A 408 -7.26 -6.53 9.00
CA LEU A 408 -6.52 -5.88 10.09
C LEU A 408 -5.66 -4.70 9.59
N ALA A 409 -5.05 -4.82 8.41
CA ALA A 409 -4.34 -3.70 7.80
C ALA A 409 -5.28 -2.55 7.43
N VAL A 410 -6.50 -2.82 6.94
CA VAL A 410 -7.54 -1.79 6.69
C VAL A 410 -7.84 -1.02 7.96
N LEU A 411 -8.13 -1.74 9.05
CA LEU A 411 -8.42 -1.14 10.36
C LEU A 411 -7.27 -0.25 10.85
N ALA A 412 -6.03 -0.74 10.75
CA ALA A 412 -4.86 0.01 11.18
C ALA A 412 -4.52 1.20 10.26
N PHE A 413 -4.81 1.09 8.97
CA PHE A 413 -4.52 2.13 7.99
C PHE A 413 -5.51 3.30 8.12
N ASN A 414 -6.82 2.99 8.12
CA ASN A 414 -7.88 4.00 8.19
C ASN A 414 -8.04 4.58 9.61
N ASN A 415 -8.07 3.72 10.64
CA ASN A 415 -8.39 4.13 12.01
C ASN A 415 -7.15 4.19 12.93
N GLY A 416 -5.96 3.88 12.43
CA GLY A 416 -4.73 3.93 13.21
C GLY A 416 -4.66 2.86 14.31
N PRO A 417 -3.88 3.09 15.39
CA PRO A 417 -3.65 2.11 16.46
C PRO A 417 -4.89 1.68 17.26
N VAL A 418 -6.01 2.38 17.10
CA VAL A 418 -7.29 2.04 17.75
C VAL A 418 -8.19 1.19 16.86
N GLY A 419 -7.85 1.00 15.58
CA GLY A 419 -8.74 0.32 14.62
C GLY A 419 -9.16 -1.08 15.03
N ILE A 420 -8.25 -1.86 15.63
CA ILE A 420 -8.54 -3.22 16.10
C ILE A 420 -9.59 -3.28 17.22
N ARG A 421 -9.90 -2.15 17.89
CA ARG A 421 -10.95 -2.09 18.92
C ARG A 421 -12.28 -2.62 18.41
N SER A 422 -12.67 -2.27 17.19
CA SER A 422 -13.90 -2.75 16.54
C SER A 422 -14.01 -4.28 16.50
N VAL A 423 -12.88 -4.99 16.33
CA VAL A 423 -12.84 -6.46 16.39
C VAL A 423 -13.23 -6.96 17.78
N PHE A 424 -12.77 -6.30 18.84
CA PHE A 424 -13.11 -6.69 20.21
C PHE A 424 -14.54 -6.32 20.58
N ASP A 425 -15.06 -5.20 20.06
CA ASP A 425 -16.46 -4.82 20.22
C ASP A 425 -17.38 -5.91 19.63
N ILE A 426 -17.09 -6.41 18.41
CA ILE A 426 -17.81 -7.53 17.78
C ILE A 426 -17.68 -8.84 18.59
N LEU A 427 -16.50 -9.09 19.16
CA LEU A 427 -16.24 -10.29 19.97
C LEU A 427 -16.87 -10.23 21.38
N GLY A 428 -17.52 -9.12 21.75
CA GLY A 428 -18.09 -8.93 23.09
C GLY A 428 -17.01 -8.76 24.18
N ILE A 429 -15.81 -8.35 23.80
CA ILE A 429 -14.65 -8.28 24.69
C ILE A 429 -14.37 -6.82 25.07
N PRO A 430 -14.41 -6.45 26.36
CA PRO A 430 -14.18 -5.07 26.78
C PRO A 430 -12.79 -4.55 26.40
N TRP A 431 -12.74 -3.34 25.87
CA TRP A 431 -11.49 -2.61 25.63
C TRP A 431 -11.01 -1.96 26.93
N THR A 432 -9.92 -2.46 27.52
CA THR A 432 -9.48 -2.05 28.87
C THR A 432 -8.67 -0.75 28.85
N LEU A 433 -8.51 -0.10 30.02
CA LEU A 433 -7.65 1.08 30.19
C LEU A 433 -6.21 0.86 29.67
N LYS A 434 -5.67 -0.36 29.83
CA LYS A 434 -4.35 -0.70 29.32
C LYS A 434 -4.30 -0.66 27.79
N ASN A 435 -5.37 -1.10 27.13
CA ASN A 435 -5.47 -1.04 25.68
C ASN A 435 -5.56 0.42 25.20
N ILE A 436 -6.37 1.24 25.86
CA ILE A 436 -6.52 2.68 25.57
C ILE A 436 -5.16 3.39 25.66
N SER A 437 -4.49 3.28 26.81
CA SER A 437 -3.19 3.92 27.05
C SER A 437 -2.13 3.50 26.02
N SER A 438 -2.10 2.20 25.65
CA SER A 438 -1.17 1.70 24.64
C SER A 438 -1.44 2.31 23.25
N SER A 439 -2.71 2.36 22.83
CA SER A 439 -3.09 2.92 21.54
C SER A 439 -2.86 4.43 21.47
N GLU A 440 -3.16 5.18 22.54
CA GLU A 440 -2.88 6.61 22.65
C GLU A 440 -1.38 6.91 22.56
N LYS A 441 -0.54 6.12 23.26
CA LYS A 441 0.92 6.27 23.18
C LYS A 441 1.41 6.07 21.74
N LYS A 442 0.93 5.03 21.05
CA LYS A 442 1.29 4.78 19.63
C LYS A 442 0.80 5.92 18.72
N GLN A 443 -0.41 6.43 18.95
CA GLN A 443 -0.97 7.53 18.16
C GLN A 443 -0.16 8.82 18.37
N ASN A 444 0.21 9.14 19.60
CA ASN A 444 1.04 10.30 19.93
C ASN A 444 2.42 10.23 19.27
N VAL A 445 3.07 9.06 19.27
CA VAL A 445 4.34 8.86 18.55
C VAL A 445 4.17 9.10 17.05
N LYS A 446 3.09 8.59 16.43
CA LYS A 446 2.79 8.82 15.01
C LYS A 446 2.62 10.31 14.71
N LEU A 447 1.84 11.03 15.52
CA LEU A 447 1.63 12.48 15.37
C LEU A 447 2.92 13.27 15.54
N GLN A 448 3.77 12.91 16.51
CA GLN A 448 5.09 13.54 16.69
C GLN A 448 5.99 13.35 15.47
N LEU A 449 6.03 12.15 14.89
CA LEU A 449 6.80 11.88 13.67
C LEU A 449 6.30 12.68 12.47
N VAL A 450 4.98 12.85 12.33
CA VAL A 450 4.39 13.70 11.28
C VAL A 450 4.78 15.16 11.49
N ARG A 451 4.66 15.68 12.72
CA ARG A 451 5.08 17.05 13.08
C ARG A 451 6.57 17.27 12.78
N LYS A 452 7.44 16.32 13.15
CA LYS A 452 8.87 16.34 12.83
C LYS A 452 9.13 16.37 11.32
N ARG A 453 8.39 15.59 10.51
CA ARG A 453 8.54 15.58 9.05
C ARG A 453 8.09 16.89 8.39
N LYS A 454 7.07 17.55 8.95
CA LYS A 454 6.53 18.84 8.47
C LYS A 454 7.33 20.05 8.97
N SER A 455 8.25 19.89 9.92
CA SER A 455 8.97 21.03 10.49
C SER A 455 9.85 21.72 9.44
N ILE A 456 9.68 23.04 9.33
CA ILE A 456 10.39 23.90 8.38
C ILE A 456 11.91 23.77 8.55
N ALA A 457 12.39 23.58 9.78
CA ALA A 457 13.79 23.36 10.10
C ALA A 457 14.39 22.11 9.44
N LEU A 458 13.66 20.99 9.37
CA LEU A 458 14.13 19.77 8.70
C LEU A 458 14.04 19.87 7.17
N VAL A 459 13.01 20.54 6.65
CA VAL A 459 12.90 20.85 5.22
C VAL A 459 14.04 21.77 4.78
N SER A 460 14.34 22.81 5.57
CA SER A 460 15.46 23.73 5.38
C SER A 460 16.81 23.02 5.51
N ARG A 461 17.02 22.19 6.54
CA ARG A 461 18.22 21.38 6.71
C ARG A 461 18.45 20.41 5.55
N ARG A 462 17.40 19.76 5.01
CA ARG A 462 17.50 18.91 3.80
C ARG A 462 17.86 19.72 2.55
N LYS A 463 17.34 20.95 2.41
CA LYS A 463 17.72 21.86 1.32
C LYS A 463 19.18 22.31 1.46
N ASN A 464 19.64 22.58 2.68
CA ASN A 464 21.02 23.03 2.96
C ASN A 464 22.05 21.91 2.80
N LEU A 465 21.76 20.69 3.26
CA LEU A 465 22.61 19.51 3.04
C LEU A 465 22.76 19.12 1.56
N LYS A 466 21.81 19.53 0.70
CA LYS A 466 21.92 19.38 -0.76
C LYS A 466 22.75 20.49 -1.42
N LYS A 467 22.86 21.67 -0.79
CA LYS A 467 23.70 22.78 -1.28
C LYS A 467 25.17 22.55 -0.98
N THR A 468 25.50 21.87 0.11
CA THR A 468 26.90 21.56 0.52
C THR A 468 27.53 20.38 -0.23
N LYS A 469 26.81 19.75 -1.18
CA LYS A 469 27.30 18.63 -2.00
C LYS A 469 27.53 18.99 -3.48
N ASN A 470 27.44 20.27 -3.84
CA ASN A 470 27.74 20.75 -5.20
C ASN A 470 29.06 21.51 -5.23
#